data_AF-A0A1Z5SQU2-F1
#
_entry.id   AF-A0A1Z5SQU2-F1
#
_cell.length_a   1.000
_cell.length_b   1.000
_cell.length_c   1.000
_cell.angle_alpha   90.00
_cell.angle_beta   90.00
_cell.angle_gamma   90.00
#
_symmetry.space_group_name_H-M   'P 1'
#
loop_
_entity.id
_entity.type
_entity.pdbx_description
1 polymer ?
#
loop_
_entity_poly.entity_id
_entity_poly.type
_entity_poly.pdbx_seq_one_letter_code
_entity_poly.pdbx_strand_id
1 'polypeptide(L)'
;MKRERSISPRELSDARKAPKIEETTFDLPSGARLNFLSTTINEQQASRKSASANLATNCHKSLPSAIKAEEGNDTIKQESPSPSKPAPPGSLQYPHGVVKKTWAFGHPRHNDIKLEEVLEPQTLRTAVLSAFQWDTDWVLSKLKTPLKGGRTKCVFIMQAKQESERKEIQAQAASIRSFLRLVFPPMEGQTWCMHSKLMLLFHPEKLRIAVPTANLLNFDWGETGSMENTVFLIDLPRLPDGKKTQVKDLTHFAQELLYFVQKQGVDEDVRDGLLNFDFAATEHMAFVHSVGGISYRDDARRTGFLGLGNAVRHLGLQTDRLDLDFAASSIGSLNDSQLQNLYTAAKGLDVTSPSSSSQPKPDFFQNPRTTGTAKPSPSPLPSDVRKNLRVYFPTHETVTSSSAGAAGTICLNRKYFENLGFPRDCFRDYISRRRGLLSHNKLLLARGKRRIGSGDARGRVGGVEGGGGSKDVAWVYVGSANCSQSAWGNLTVDRKAQKEKGQGEGWKMNCRNWECGVLLPVPPQNFPQMTVEKKEEEGEGDGIEVKKEDPDETDSEPESSSTPDPRYPLQGKGDTDQEQLIGMEVFNGLVDLPFVFPAPEYGGREPWYFQEWQTR
;
A
#
# COMPACT_ATOMS: atom_id res chain seq x y z
N MET A 1 48.02 -7.80 86.78
CA MET A 1 47.95 -9.27 86.53
C MET A 1 46.50 -9.68 86.35
N LYS A 2 46.24 -10.56 85.37
CA LYS A 2 44.99 -11.30 85.05
C LYS A 2 43.85 -10.57 84.31
N ARG A 3 43.80 -10.92 83.01
CA ARG A 3 42.71 -10.92 82.00
C ARG A 3 41.29 -10.55 82.46
N GLU A 4 40.69 -9.60 81.73
CA GLU A 4 39.24 -9.43 81.63
C GLU A 4 38.70 -9.97 80.31
N ARG A 5 37.54 -10.63 80.39
CA ARG A 5 36.81 -11.28 79.30
C ARG A 5 35.77 -10.33 78.71
N SER A 6 35.51 -10.55 77.43
CA SER A 6 34.43 -10.01 76.61
C SER A 6 33.05 -10.04 77.28
N ILE A 7 32.33 -8.93 77.21
CA ILE A 7 30.90 -8.82 77.57
C ILE A 7 30.18 -8.14 76.41
N SER A 8 29.21 -8.84 75.82
CA SER A 8 28.16 -8.29 74.96
C SER A 8 27.09 -7.58 75.80
N PRO A 9 26.37 -6.59 75.26
CA PRO A 9 25.00 -6.31 75.68
C PRO A 9 23.96 -6.79 74.64
N ARG A 10 22.85 -7.31 75.18
CA ARG A 10 21.61 -7.76 74.52
C ARG A 10 20.73 -6.58 74.09
N GLU A 11 20.02 -6.74 72.97
CA GLU A 11 18.65 -6.25 72.69
C GLU A 11 18.09 -7.10 71.50
N LEU A 12 16.82 -7.45 71.28
CA LEU A 12 15.54 -7.46 71.99
C LEU A 12 14.62 -8.41 71.17
N SER A 13 13.81 -9.21 71.86
CA SER A 13 12.50 -9.83 71.49
C SER A 13 12.25 -10.48 70.11
N ASP A 14 12.00 -11.80 70.17
CA ASP A 14 10.90 -12.58 69.57
C ASP A 14 10.11 -12.03 68.36
N ALA A 15 10.05 -12.79 67.26
CA ALA A 15 8.92 -13.71 66.99
C ALA A 15 8.83 -14.13 65.49
N ARG A 16 8.64 -15.45 65.29
CA ARG A 16 8.13 -16.16 64.10
C ARG A 16 9.03 -16.28 62.87
N LYS A 17 9.67 -17.46 62.80
CA LYS A 17 10.15 -18.10 61.56
C LYS A 17 9.05 -18.08 60.49
N ALA A 18 9.31 -17.40 59.38
CA ALA A 18 8.56 -17.59 58.14
C ALA A 18 8.81 -19.01 57.60
N PRO A 19 7.80 -19.66 57.00
CA PRO A 19 7.92 -21.01 56.47
C PRO A 19 8.96 -21.06 55.35
N LYS A 20 9.77 -22.13 55.35
CA LYS A 20 10.62 -22.52 54.22
C LYS A 20 9.73 -22.64 52.97
N ILE A 21 9.92 -21.73 52.02
CA ILE A 21 9.45 -21.93 50.66
C ILE A 21 10.41 -22.96 50.06
N GLU A 22 9.92 -24.18 49.83
CA GLU A 22 10.59 -25.12 48.94
C GLU A 22 10.67 -24.47 47.57
N GLU A 23 11.89 -24.14 47.14
CA GLU A 23 12.19 -23.83 45.74
C GLU A 23 11.89 -25.09 44.92
N THR A 24 10.66 -25.19 44.42
CA THR A 24 10.38 -25.97 43.22
C THR A 24 10.77 -25.08 42.04
N THR A 25 12.07 -25.09 41.74
CA THR A 25 12.64 -24.57 40.50
C THR A 25 12.05 -25.37 39.34
N PHE A 26 10.97 -24.86 38.76
CA PHE A 26 10.62 -25.20 37.39
C PHE A 26 11.24 -24.12 36.48
N ASP A 27 12.52 -24.30 36.17
CA ASP A 27 13.15 -23.65 35.03
C ASP A 27 12.50 -24.21 33.75
N LEU A 28 11.45 -23.53 33.30
CA LEU A 28 10.99 -23.68 31.93
C LEU A 28 11.77 -22.64 31.10
N PRO A 29 12.65 -23.06 30.17
CA PRO A 29 13.39 -22.12 29.34
C PRO A 29 12.39 -21.23 28.60
N SER A 30 12.63 -19.93 28.57
CA SER A 30 11.77 -18.91 27.94
C SER A 30 11.33 -19.27 26.51
N GLY A 31 12.10 -20.11 25.81
CA GLY A 31 11.76 -20.69 24.50
C GLY A 31 10.49 -21.55 24.50
N ALA A 32 10.23 -22.34 25.55
CA ALA A 32 9.03 -23.19 25.62
C ALA A 32 7.74 -22.36 25.66
N ARG A 33 7.78 -21.13 26.20
CA ARG A 33 6.62 -20.23 26.29
C ARG A 33 6.44 -19.31 25.09
N LEU A 34 7.52 -18.96 24.40
CA LEU A 34 7.44 -18.33 23.08
C LEU A 34 6.70 -19.23 22.08
N ASN A 35 7.03 -20.53 22.12
CA ASN A 35 6.38 -21.55 21.31
C ASN A 35 4.86 -21.58 21.56
N PHE A 36 4.38 -21.38 22.79
CA PHE A 36 2.94 -21.35 23.06
C PHE A 36 2.25 -20.13 22.44
N LEU A 37 2.83 -18.92 22.55
CA LEU A 37 2.27 -17.72 21.89
C LEU A 37 2.21 -17.90 20.36
N SER A 38 3.30 -18.39 19.76
CA SER A 38 3.38 -18.70 18.33
C SER A 38 2.35 -19.75 17.92
N THR A 39 2.18 -20.81 18.71
CA THR A 39 1.20 -21.88 18.49
C THR A 39 -0.23 -21.32 18.50
N THR A 40 -0.62 -20.58 19.54
CA THR A 40 -1.96 -19.97 19.64
C THR A 40 -2.25 -19.04 18.46
N ILE A 41 -1.29 -18.21 18.05
CA ILE A 41 -1.45 -17.34 16.88
C ILE A 41 -1.59 -18.17 15.60
N ASN A 42 -0.78 -19.21 15.42
CA ASN A 42 -0.85 -20.09 14.26
C ASN A 42 -2.21 -20.81 14.17
N GLU A 43 -2.74 -21.34 15.27
CA GLU A 43 -4.05 -21.99 15.33
C GLU A 43 -5.20 -21.03 14.98
N GLN A 44 -5.18 -19.81 15.53
CA GLN A 44 -6.17 -18.78 15.21
C GLN A 44 -6.09 -18.34 13.74
N GLN A 45 -4.89 -18.24 13.17
CA GLN A 45 -4.73 -17.91 11.76
C GLN A 45 -5.21 -19.04 10.85
N ALA A 46 -4.96 -20.30 11.22
CA ALA A 46 -5.38 -21.46 10.47
C ALA A 46 -6.91 -21.61 10.48
N SER A 47 -7.57 -21.38 11.62
CA SER A 47 -9.04 -21.51 11.74
C SER A 47 -9.82 -20.47 10.92
N ARG A 48 -9.19 -19.35 10.57
CA ARG A 48 -9.79 -18.29 9.73
C ARG A 48 -9.69 -18.56 8.22
N LYS A 49 -8.97 -19.62 7.82
CA LYS A 49 -8.71 -19.98 6.42
C LYS A 49 -9.31 -21.34 6.08
N SER A 50 -9.57 -21.59 4.80
CA SER A 50 -9.92 -22.93 4.33
C SER A 50 -8.72 -23.88 4.42
N ALA A 51 -8.99 -25.19 4.45
CA ALA A 51 -7.95 -26.22 4.41
C ALA A 51 -7.01 -26.05 3.20
N SER A 52 -7.57 -25.80 2.01
CA SER A 52 -6.80 -25.54 0.79
C SER A 52 -5.87 -24.32 0.92
N ALA A 53 -6.35 -23.23 1.51
CA ALA A 53 -5.56 -22.02 1.71
C ALA A 53 -4.44 -22.23 2.74
N ASN A 54 -4.71 -23.01 3.80
CA ASN A 54 -3.71 -23.41 4.78
C ASN A 54 -2.62 -24.30 4.15
N LEU A 55 -3.02 -25.30 3.35
CA LEU A 55 -2.09 -26.17 2.64
C LEU A 55 -1.20 -25.37 1.67
N ALA A 56 -1.78 -24.47 0.88
CA ALA A 56 -1.01 -23.59 -0.02
C ALA A 56 -0.07 -22.65 0.75
N THR A 57 -0.51 -22.11 1.90
CA THR A 57 0.35 -21.30 2.78
C THR A 57 1.53 -22.13 3.31
N ASN A 58 1.30 -23.38 3.68
CA ASN A 58 2.34 -24.27 4.16
C ASN A 58 3.35 -24.63 3.08
N CYS A 59 2.93 -24.80 1.82
CA CYS A 59 3.84 -24.95 0.67
C CYS A 59 4.81 -23.77 0.55
N HIS A 60 4.32 -22.53 0.69
CA HIS A 60 5.21 -21.35 0.66
C HIS A 60 6.22 -21.33 1.82
N LYS A 61 5.81 -21.80 3.01
CA LYS A 61 6.67 -21.85 4.20
C LYS A 61 7.74 -22.93 4.13
N SER A 62 7.42 -24.07 3.50
CA SER A 62 8.29 -25.26 3.44
C SER A 62 9.30 -25.25 2.30
N LEU A 63 9.12 -24.38 1.30
CA LEU A 63 10.11 -24.17 0.24
C LEU A 63 11.49 -23.86 0.84
N PRO A 64 12.59 -24.30 0.18
CA PRO A 64 13.94 -24.07 0.68
C PRO A 64 14.15 -22.60 1.03
N SER A 65 14.34 -22.33 2.33
CA SER A 65 14.65 -20.99 2.80
C SER A 65 16.11 -20.70 2.55
N ALA A 66 16.41 -19.48 2.11
CA ALA A 66 17.78 -18.97 1.96
C ALA A 66 18.64 -19.20 3.21
N ILE A 67 18.04 -19.11 4.41
CA ILE A 67 18.75 -19.24 5.69
C ILE A 67 19.33 -20.65 5.85
N LYS A 68 18.62 -21.70 5.41
CA LYS A 68 19.11 -23.08 5.49
C LYS A 68 20.17 -23.40 4.43
N ALA A 69 20.12 -22.73 3.29
CA ALA A 69 21.10 -22.89 2.22
C ALA A 69 22.45 -22.25 2.58
N GLU A 70 22.46 -21.16 3.38
CA GLU A 70 23.69 -20.55 3.88
C GLU A 70 24.43 -21.41 4.92
N GLU A 71 23.74 -22.35 5.59
CA GLU A 71 24.35 -23.27 6.57
C GLU A 71 24.95 -24.55 5.92
N GLY A 72 24.64 -24.84 4.65
CA GLY A 72 25.09 -26.03 3.91
C GLY A 72 25.86 -25.67 2.63
N ASN A 73 27.16 -25.44 2.78
CA ASN A 73 28.16 -25.02 1.79
C ASN A 73 27.89 -25.33 0.28
N ASP A 74 27.75 -24.30 -0.56
CA ASP A 74 28.64 -24.03 -1.71
C ASP A 74 28.35 -22.65 -2.33
N THR A 75 29.42 -22.02 -2.83
CA THR A 75 29.50 -20.60 -3.21
C THR A 75 28.64 -20.26 -4.44
N ILE A 76 27.37 -19.89 -4.23
CA ILE A 76 26.71 -18.99 -5.18
C ILE A 76 27.47 -17.67 -5.08
N LYS A 77 28.17 -17.28 -6.15
CA LYS A 77 28.74 -15.94 -6.30
C LYS A 77 27.59 -14.92 -6.23
N GLN A 78 27.23 -14.52 -5.02
CA GLN A 78 26.53 -13.29 -4.79
C GLN A 78 27.51 -12.19 -5.18
N GLU A 79 27.21 -11.47 -6.26
CA GLU A 79 27.70 -10.10 -6.34
C GLU A 79 27.26 -9.42 -5.05
N SER A 80 28.23 -9.18 -4.19
CA SER A 80 28.03 -8.35 -3.01
C SER A 80 27.43 -7.06 -3.54
N PRO A 81 26.28 -6.59 -3.01
CA PRO A 81 25.79 -5.29 -3.42
C PRO A 81 26.94 -4.31 -3.21
N SER A 82 27.26 -3.51 -4.23
CA SER A 82 27.99 -2.28 -3.99
C SER A 82 27.27 -1.63 -2.81
N PRO A 83 27.92 -1.48 -1.63
CA PRO A 83 27.25 -0.89 -0.50
C PRO A 83 26.75 0.45 -1.00
N SER A 84 25.45 0.69 -0.91
CA SER A 84 24.99 2.07 -0.85
C SER A 84 25.89 2.72 0.19
N LYS A 85 26.72 3.69 -0.24
CA LYS A 85 27.75 4.28 0.62
C LYS A 85 27.12 4.49 2.00
N PRO A 86 27.66 3.90 3.07
CA PRO A 86 27.07 4.04 4.38
C PRO A 86 26.89 5.54 4.61
N ALA A 87 25.64 5.92 4.81
CA ALA A 87 25.28 7.31 4.97
C ALA A 87 26.15 7.86 6.12
N PRO A 88 26.76 9.06 5.97
CA PRO A 88 27.55 9.66 7.05
C PRO A 88 26.84 9.53 8.40
N PRO A 89 27.57 9.28 9.51
CA PRO A 89 26.97 9.23 10.84
C PRO A 89 26.05 10.45 11.07
N GLY A 90 24.77 10.21 11.35
CA GLY A 90 23.75 11.25 11.52
C GLY A 90 22.94 11.62 10.27
N SER A 91 23.23 11.06 9.10
CA SER A 91 22.41 11.26 7.90
C SER A 91 21.29 10.22 7.79
N LEU A 92 20.10 10.68 7.41
CA LEU A 92 18.92 9.83 7.20
C LEU A 92 19.07 9.08 5.88
N GLN A 93 18.74 7.79 5.86
CA GLN A 93 18.87 6.97 4.65
C GLN A 93 17.77 7.28 3.63
N TYR A 94 16.55 7.53 4.12
CA TYR A 94 15.37 7.79 3.30
C TYR A 94 14.62 9.05 3.73
N PRO A 95 15.26 10.25 3.70
CA PRO A 95 14.68 11.48 4.25
C PRO A 95 13.42 11.96 3.52
N HIS A 96 13.26 11.61 2.24
CA HIS A 96 12.13 12.02 1.40
C HIS A 96 11.19 10.87 1.02
N GLY A 97 11.35 9.73 1.68
CA GLY A 97 10.60 8.52 1.37
C GLY A 97 11.15 7.76 0.16
N VAL A 98 10.91 6.46 0.11
CA VAL A 98 11.22 5.59 -1.03
C VAL A 98 10.27 4.40 -1.07
N VAL A 99 10.03 3.87 -2.27
CA VAL A 99 9.34 2.59 -2.46
C VAL A 99 10.34 1.55 -2.93
N LYS A 100 10.39 0.41 -2.23
CA LYS A 100 11.29 -0.72 -2.54
C LYS A 100 10.47 -1.98 -2.73
N LYS A 101 10.92 -2.85 -3.63
CA LYS A 101 10.44 -4.24 -3.69
C LYS A 101 11.09 -5.04 -2.57
N THR A 102 10.40 -6.03 -2.02
CA THR A 102 11.05 -6.97 -1.12
C THR A 102 12.09 -7.79 -1.89
N TRP A 103 13.21 -8.05 -1.23
CA TRP A 103 14.19 -9.02 -1.69
C TRP A 103 13.52 -10.39 -1.93
N ALA A 104 14.08 -11.20 -2.83
CA ALA A 104 13.62 -12.56 -3.06
C ALA A 104 14.79 -13.51 -3.33
N PHE A 105 14.81 -14.65 -2.65
CA PHE A 105 15.79 -15.70 -2.86
C PHE A 105 15.77 -16.23 -4.30
N GLY A 106 16.95 -16.52 -4.86
CA GLY A 106 17.09 -16.95 -6.25
C GLY A 106 17.02 -15.83 -7.30
N HIS A 107 16.85 -14.57 -6.89
CA HIS A 107 16.82 -13.43 -7.80
C HIS A 107 17.98 -12.45 -7.55
N PRO A 108 18.53 -11.82 -8.61
CA PRO A 108 19.51 -10.74 -8.48
C PRO A 108 18.98 -9.58 -7.64
N ARG A 109 19.84 -8.99 -6.82
CA ARG A 109 19.48 -7.80 -6.04
C ARG A 109 19.46 -6.57 -6.94
N HIS A 110 18.31 -5.91 -7.01
CA HIS A 110 18.18 -4.64 -7.72
C HIS A 110 17.07 -3.79 -7.09
N ASN A 111 17.46 -2.67 -6.48
CA ASN A 111 16.54 -1.74 -5.81
C ASN A 111 15.54 -2.43 -4.85
N ASP A 112 15.99 -3.49 -4.18
CA ASP A 112 15.19 -4.30 -3.26
C ASP A 112 15.54 -4.05 -1.79
N ILE A 113 14.80 -4.66 -0.87
CA ILE A 113 15.05 -4.57 0.56
C ILE A 113 14.64 -5.84 1.32
N LYS A 114 15.48 -6.28 2.26
CA LYS A 114 15.18 -7.35 3.24
C LYS A 114 14.46 -6.78 4.47
N LEU A 115 13.78 -7.64 5.23
CA LEU A 115 13.11 -7.20 6.46
C LEU A 115 14.11 -6.60 7.46
N GLU A 116 15.29 -7.20 7.62
CA GLU A 116 16.33 -6.74 8.54
C GLU A 116 16.88 -5.36 8.15
N GLU A 117 16.94 -5.07 6.84
CA GLU A 117 17.33 -3.76 6.32
C GLU A 117 16.24 -2.70 6.59
N VAL A 118 14.96 -3.10 6.63
CA VAL A 118 13.87 -2.23 7.10
C VAL A 118 14.01 -1.99 8.60
N LEU A 119 14.19 -3.04 9.39
CA LEU A 119 14.17 -3.02 10.85
C LEU A 119 15.39 -2.31 11.46
N GLU A 120 16.57 -2.40 10.84
CA GLU A 120 17.85 -1.93 11.41
C GLU A 120 18.02 -2.36 12.88
N PRO A 121 18.01 -3.68 13.17
CA PRO A 121 17.81 -4.20 14.52
C PRO A 121 18.91 -3.83 15.52
N GLN A 122 20.06 -3.33 15.06
CA GLN A 122 21.18 -2.89 15.88
C GLN A 122 20.87 -1.58 16.64
N THR A 123 20.14 -0.66 16.02
CA THR A 123 19.83 0.66 16.61
C THR A 123 18.38 0.76 17.09
N LEU A 124 17.51 -0.14 16.62
CA LEU A 124 16.08 -0.13 16.93
C LEU A 124 15.78 -0.26 18.43
N ARG A 125 15.13 0.77 19.00
CA ARG A 125 14.72 0.81 20.42
C ARG A 125 13.32 0.25 20.62
N THR A 126 12.36 0.69 19.80
CA THR A 126 10.97 0.25 19.88
C THR A 126 10.43 -0.06 18.48
N ALA A 127 9.85 -1.24 18.31
CA ALA A 127 9.18 -1.67 17.09
C ALA A 127 7.66 -1.73 17.32
N VAL A 128 6.90 -0.84 16.70
CA VAL A 128 5.43 -0.98 16.61
C VAL A 128 5.13 -1.64 15.29
N LEU A 129 4.60 -2.86 15.32
CA LEU A 129 4.37 -3.69 14.13
C LEU A 129 2.89 -4.04 14.03
N SER A 130 2.31 -3.85 12.86
CA SER A 130 0.96 -4.28 12.49
C SER A 130 1.03 -5.18 11.27
N ALA A 131 0.30 -6.28 11.28
CA ALA A 131 0.12 -7.16 10.14
C ALA A 131 -1.14 -8.02 10.30
N PHE A 132 -1.63 -8.58 9.19
CA PHE A 132 -2.72 -9.56 9.21
C PHE A 132 -2.24 -10.94 9.63
N GLN A 133 -1.13 -11.40 9.03
CA GLN A 133 -0.51 -12.68 9.33
C GLN A 133 0.87 -12.53 9.93
N TRP A 134 1.19 -13.43 10.85
CA TRP A 134 2.33 -13.42 11.72
C TRP A 134 2.95 -14.81 11.80
N ASP A 135 4.26 -14.85 11.68
CA ASP A 135 5.12 -15.87 12.26
C ASP A 135 5.92 -15.18 13.36
N THR A 136 5.45 -15.26 14.61
CA THR A 136 6.04 -14.47 15.71
C THR A 136 7.46 -14.90 16.03
N ASP A 137 7.77 -16.19 15.91
CA ASP A 137 9.11 -16.69 16.18
C ASP A 137 10.07 -16.18 15.11
N TRP A 138 9.67 -16.24 13.84
CA TRP A 138 10.44 -15.66 12.74
C TRP A 138 10.63 -14.15 12.93
N VAL A 139 9.58 -13.37 13.21
CA VAL A 139 9.70 -11.91 13.42
C VAL A 139 10.64 -11.59 14.59
N LEU A 140 10.43 -12.22 15.75
CA LEU A 140 11.27 -11.99 16.92
C LEU A 140 12.70 -12.45 16.68
N SER A 141 12.92 -13.41 15.77
CA SER A 141 14.27 -13.84 15.40
C SER A 141 15.08 -12.73 14.72
N LYS A 142 14.41 -11.82 14.00
CA LYS A 142 15.00 -10.68 13.26
C LYS A 142 15.32 -9.47 14.13
N LEU A 143 14.90 -9.49 15.40
CA LEU A 143 15.03 -8.37 16.34
C LEU A 143 16.07 -8.67 17.43
N LYS A 144 16.68 -7.62 17.98
CA LYS A 144 17.55 -7.70 19.16
C LYS A 144 16.73 -7.46 20.43
N THR A 145 15.81 -8.37 20.72
CA THR A 145 14.97 -8.31 21.93
C THR A 145 15.72 -8.78 23.17
N PRO A 146 15.22 -8.48 24.39
CA PRO A 146 15.80 -9.00 25.64
C PRO A 146 15.95 -10.52 25.70
N LEU A 147 15.13 -11.30 24.96
CA LEU A 147 15.29 -12.75 24.86
C LEU A 147 16.63 -13.18 24.25
N LYS A 148 17.22 -12.33 23.42
CA LYS A 148 18.52 -12.55 22.76
C LYS A 148 19.61 -11.60 23.27
N GLY A 149 19.47 -11.11 24.51
CA GLY A 149 20.40 -10.18 25.14
C GLY A 149 20.39 -8.76 24.57
N GLY A 150 19.39 -8.42 23.75
CA GLY A 150 19.21 -7.08 23.19
C GLY A 150 18.29 -6.19 24.03
N ARG A 151 17.87 -5.06 23.45
CA ARG A 151 17.09 -4.01 24.15
C ARG A 151 15.83 -3.57 23.41
N THR A 152 15.52 -4.15 22.25
CA THR A 152 14.37 -3.74 21.45
C THR A 152 13.07 -4.14 22.14
N LYS A 153 12.21 -3.16 22.40
CA LYS A 153 10.82 -3.36 22.83
C LYS A 153 9.90 -3.46 21.61
N CYS A 154 8.80 -4.17 21.76
CA CYS A 154 7.86 -4.45 20.70
C CYS A 154 6.43 -4.06 21.13
N VAL A 155 5.67 -3.53 20.20
CA VAL A 155 4.21 -3.36 20.28
C VAL A 155 3.61 -4.05 19.07
N PHE A 156 2.92 -5.17 19.26
CA PHE A 156 2.27 -5.89 18.17
C PHE A 156 0.80 -5.52 18.14
N ILE A 157 0.38 -4.92 17.03
CA ILE A 157 -1.01 -4.62 16.72
C ILE A 157 -1.54 -5.84 15.97
N MET A 158 -2.48 -6.58 16.57
CA MET A 158 -2.92 -7.88 16.08
C MET A 158 -4.44 -7.99 16.02
N GLN A 159 -4.94 -8.86 15.15
CA GLN A 159 -6.36 -9.18 15.11
C GLN A 159 -6.74 -10.15 16.24
N ALA A 160 -7.58 -9.66 17.15
CA ALA A 160 -8.36 -10.51 18.05
C ALA A 160 -9.76 -9.93 18.22
N LYS A 161 -10.77 -10.64 17.68
CA LYS A 161 -12.16 -10.15 17.62
C LYS A 161 -12.94 -10.53 18.87
N GLN A 162 -12.72 -11.73 19.40
CA GLN A 162 -13.45 -12.20 20.57
C GLN A 162 -12.69 -11.86 21.86
N GLU A 163 -13.42 -11.57 22.94
CA GLU A 163 -12.80 -11.23 24.22
C GLU A 163 -12.03 -12.43 24.83
N SER A 164 -12.52 -13.65 24.63
CA SER A 164 -11.82 -14.88 24.99
C SER A 164 -10.47 -15.00 24.28
N GLU A 165 -10.46 -14.76 22.97
CA GLU A 165 -9.27 -14.77 22.12
C GLU A 165 -8.23 -13.73 22.60
N ARG A 166 -8.68 -12.51 22.92
CA ARG A 166 -7.82 -11.45 23.48
C ARG A 166 -7.15 -11.88 24.79
N LYS A 167 -7.95 -12.42 25.72
CA LYS A 167 -7.45 -12.88 27.02
C LYS A 167 -6.47 -14.03 26.89
N GLU A 168 -6.72 -14.96 25.98
CA GLU A 168 -5.84 -16.10 25.71
C GLU A 168 -4.47 -15.63 25.19
N ILE A 169 -4.43 -14.83 24.13
CA ILE A 169 -3.16 -14.31 23.58
C ILE A 169 -2.41 -13.49 24.64
N GLN A 170 -3.13 -12.68 25.41
CA GLN A 170 -2.56 -11.90 26.51
C GLN A 170 -1.95 -12.77 27.62
N ALA A 171 -2.59 -13.90 27.95
CA ALA A 171 -2.07 -14.85 28.93
C ALA A 171 -0.80 -15.53 28.42
N GLN A 172 -0.76 -15.94 27.14
CA GLN A 172 0.42 -16.55 26.54
C GLN A 172 1.60 -15.57 26.45
N ALA A 173 1.33 -14.30 26.14
CA ALA A 173 2.35 -13.26 26.11
C ALA A 173 2.83 -12.79 27.50
N ALA A 174 2.20 -13.23 28.60
CA ALA A 174 2.48 -12.73 29.96
C ALA A 174 3.97 -12.81 30.35
N SER A 175 4.63 -13.91 29.96
CA SER A 175 6.05 -14.15 30.25
C SER A 175 7.02 -13.20 29.55
N ILE A 176 6.60 -12.57 28.45
CA ILE A 176 7.42 -11.66 27.64
C ILE A 176 6.90 -10.22 27.66
N ARG A 177 5.91 -9.91 28.52
CA ARG A 177 5.32 -8.56 28.66
C ARG A 177 6.31 -7.47 29.04
N SER A 178 7.48 -7.82 29.58
CA SER A 178 8.54 -6.85 29.91
C SER A 178 9.06 -6.12 28.68
N PHE A 179 8.95 -6.73 27.48
CA PHE A 179 9.36 -6.10 26.23
C PHE A 179 8.33 -6.21 25.10
N LEU A 180 7.27 -7.03 25.22
CA LEU A 180 6.20 -7.12 24.22
C LEU A 180 4.87 -6.61 24.77
N ARG A 181 4.32 -5.57 24.13
CA ARG A 181 2.95 -5.10 24.33
C ARG A 181 2.06 -5.58 23.18
N LEU A 182 0.83 -5.97 23.48
CA LEU A 182 -0.17 -6.35 22.48
C LEU A 182 -1.28 -5.31 22.41
N VAL A 183 -1.64 -4.89 21.20
CA VAL A 183 -2.76 -3.98 20.92
C VAL A 183 -3.74 -4.73 20.02
N PHE A 184 -5.02 -4.73 20.38
CA PHE A 184 -6.09 -5.34 19.58
C PHE A 184 -7.05 -4.25 19.13
N PRO A 185 -7.01 -3.83 17.84
CA PRO A 185 -7.93 -2.84 17.34
C PRO A 185 -9.40 -3.22 17.59
N PRO A 186 -10.31 -2.24 17.71
CA PRO A 186 -11.74 -2.50 17.76
C PRO A 186 -12.22 -3.30 16.55
N MET A 187 -12.93 -4.40 16.79
CA MET A 187 -13.39 -5.35 15.76
C MET A 187 -14.89 -5.65 15.89
N GLU A 188 -15.65 -4.77 16.52
CA GLU A 188 -17.08 -4.99 16.77
C GLU A 188 -17.90 -5.01 15.47
N GLY A 189 -19.07 -5.65 15.53
CA GLY A 189 -20.01 -5.68 14.42
C GLY A 189 -19.43 -6.33 13.15
N GLN A 190 -19.50 -5.60 12.04
CA GLN A 190 -19.12 -6.09 10.70
C GLN A 190 -17.63 -5.92 10.36
N THR A 191 -16.78 -5.59 11.33
CA THR A 191 -15.33 -5.59 11.12
C THR A 191 -14.80 -7.02 11.12
N TRP A 192 -14.19 -7.43 10.02
CA TRP A 192 -13.75 -8.82 9.78
C TRP A 192 -12.24 -8.99 9.82
N CYS A 193 -11.48 -7.97 9.42
CA CYS A 193 -10.05 -8.10 9.23
C CYS A 193 -9.26 -6.92 9.83
N MET A 194 -8.18 -7.21 10.57
CA MET A 194 -7.13 -6.23 10.84
C MET A 194 -6.04 -6.45 9.79
N HIS A 195 -6.14 -5.76 8.65
CA HIS A 195 -5.32 -6.04 7.47
C HIS A 195 -4.15 -5.08 7.27
N SER A 196 -4.17 -3.97 8.04
CA SER A 196 -3.15 -2.93 8.03
C SER A 196 -1.76 -3.49 8.27
N LYS A 197 -0.79 -2.95 7.56
CA LYS A 197 0.61 -3.34 7.61
C LYS A 197 1.41 -2.07 7.82
N LEU A 198 1.86 -1.87 9.05
CA LEU A 198 2.47 -0.63 9.49
C LEU A 198 3.63 -0.96 10.43
N MET A 199 4.76 -0.30 10.22
CA MET A 199 5.91 -0.36 11.09
C MET A 199 6.28 1.06 11.52
N LEU A 200 6.21 1.33 12.82
CA LEU A 200 6.76 2.55 13.43
C LEU A 200 8.00 2.13 14.22
N LEU A 201 9.16 2.46 13.67
CA LEU A 201 10.46 1.97 14.10
C LEU A 201 11.23 3.13 14.75
N PHE A 202 11.29 3.13 16.07
CA PHE A 202 11.90 4.20 16.85
C PHE A 202 13.38 3.90 17.07
N HIS A 203 14.24 4.71 16.46
CA HIS A 203 15.69 4.70 16.65
C HIS A 203 16.12 5.89 17.53
N PRO A 204 17.39 5.94 17.99
CA PRO A 204 17.91 7.06 18.77
C PRO A 204 17.73 8.42 18.09
N GLU A 205 18.05 8.52 16.79
CA GLU A 205 18.12 9.79 16.05
C GLU A 205 17.03 9.93 14.98
N LYS A 206 16.22 8.89 14.76
CA LYS A 206 15.19 8.87 13.71
C LYS A 206 13.98 8.02 14.07
N LEU A 207 12.86 8.34 13.46
CA LEU A 207 11.71 7.46 13.33
C LEU A 207 11.71 6.96 11.89
N ARG A 208 11.75 5.65 11.70
CA ARG A 208 11.45 5.05 10.40
C ARG A 208 9.99 4.63 10.38
N ILE A 209 9.25 5.15 9.41
CA ILE A 209 7.89 4.69 9.11
C ILE A 209 7.99 3.80 7.89
N ALA A 210 7.55 2.55 8.01
CA ALA A 210 7.44 1.64 6.88
C ALA A 210 6.02 1.14 6.71
N VAL A 211 5.54 1.13 5.47
CA VAL A 211 4.20 0.65 5.10
C VAL A 211 4.34 -0.42 4.02
N PRO A 212 4.45 -1.71 4.42
CA PRO A 212 4.59 -2.81 3.48
C PRO A 212 3.24 -3.34 2.98
N THR A 213 3.27 -4.01 1.81
CA THR A 213 2.16 -4.85 1.32
C THR A 213 2.23 -6.29 1.88
N ALA A 214 3.42 -6.68 2.38
CA ALA A 214 3.76 -7.99 2.94
C ALA A 214 3.15 -8.22 4.33
N ASN A 215 2.71 -9.45 4.62
CA ASN A 215 2.54 -9.87 6.01
C ASN A 215 3.90 -10.11 6.66
N LEU A 216 3.89 -10.46 7.95
CA LEU A 216 5.09 -10.80 8.70
C LEU A 216 5.36 -12.31 8.63
N LEU A 217 5.62 -12.79 7.42
CA LEU A 217 5.94 -14.18 7.08
C LEU A 217 7.20 -14.23 6.22
N ASN A 218 8.03 -15.25 6.40
CA ASN A 218 9.29 -15.41 5.69
C ASN A 218 9.16 -15.33 4.15
N PHE A 219 8.17 -16.01 3.58
CA PHE A 219 7.94 -16.03 2.14
C PHE A 219 7.45 -14.68 1.61
N ASP A 220 6.66 -13.92 2.37
CA ASP A 220 6.19 -12.59 1.96
C ASP A 220 7.35 -11.57 1.88
N TRP A 221 8.44 -11.81 2.63
CA TRP A 221 9.71 -11.08 2.56
C TRP A 221 10.75 -11.77 1.67
N GLY A 222 10.29 -12.72 0.85
CA GLY A 222 11.01 -13.39 -0.22
C GLY A 222 12.07 -14.40 0.20
N GLU A 223 12.14 -14.79 1.47
CA GLU A 223 13.13 -15.77 1.96
C GLU A 223 13.04 -17.15 1.32
N THR A 224 11.89 -17.49 0.74
CA THR A 224 11.67 -18.75 0.04
C THR A 224 11.66 -18.61 -1.48
N GLY A 225 11.86 -17.40 -2.01
CA GLY A 225 11.89 -17.17 -3.46
C GLY A 225 10.57 -17.47 -4.16
N SER A 226 9.44 -17.36 -3.45
CA SER A 226 8.10 -17.65 -4.01
C SER A 226 7.18 -16.45 -4.12
N MET A 227 7.41 -15.40 -3.33
CA MET A 227 6.56 -14.23 -3.27
C MET A 227 7.40 -12.96 -3.28
N GLU A 228 6.87 -11.93 -3.93
CA GLU A 228 7.33 -10.55 -3.80
C GLU A 228 6.24 -9.61 -3.29
N ASN A 229 6.71 -8.54 -2.67
CA ASN A 229 5.92 -7.47 -2.10
C ASN A 229 6.64 -6.12 -2.28
N THR A 230 6.01 -5.06 -1.80
CA THR A 230 6.51 -3.69 -1.86
C THR A 230 6.45 -3.07 -0.49
N VAL A 231 7.36 -2.14 -0.20
CA VAL A 231 7.38 -1.37 1.04
C VAL A 231 7.70 0.09 0.76
N PHE A 232 6.86 0.98 1.26
CA PHE A 232 7.20 2.39 1.40
C PHE A 232 8.00 2.59 2.69
N LEU A 233 9.06 3.39 2.68
CA LEU A 233 9.88 3.76 3.83
C LEU A 233 10.14 5.26 3.85
N ILE A 234 10.06 5.90 5.02
CA ILE A 234 10.59 7.25 5.24
C ILE A 234 11.29 7.33 6.60
N ASP A 235 12.45 7.99 6.63
CA ASP A 235 13.21 8.27 7.84
C ASP A 235 12.98 9.74 8.24
N LEU A 236 12.44 9.96 9.43
CA LEU A 236 12.14 11.28 9.98
C LEU A 236 13.10 11.60 11.12
N PRO A 237 13.76 12.77 11.13
CA PRO A 237 14.74 13.09 12.15
C PRO A 237 14.06 13.32 13.50
N ARG A 238 14.76 12.95 14.57
CA ARG A 238 14.34 13.31 15.92
C ARG A 238 14.50 14.80 16.14
N LEU A 239 13.54 15.40 16.82
CA LEU A 239 13.64 16.77 17.29
C LEU A 239 14.62 16.88 18.47
N PRO A 240 15.21 18.07 18.70
CA PRO A 240 16.01 18.33 19.88
C PRO A 240 15.26 17.99 21.18
N ASP A 241 15.99 17.54 22.20
CA ASP A 241 15.39 17.11 23.47
C ASP A 241 14.46 18.19 24.07
N GLY A 242 13.31 17.73 24.58
CA GLY A 242 12.27 18.59 25.12
C GLY A 242 11.39 19.29 24.08
N LYS A 243 11.73 19.24 22.78
CA LYS A 243 10.85 19.72 21.71
C LYS A 243 9.93 18.62 21.22
N LYS A 244 8.69 19.00 20.92
CA LYS A 244 7.69 18.16 20.28
C LYS A 244 6.99 18.94 19.19
N THR A 245 6.63 18.27 18.11
CA THR A 245 5.72 18.82 17.10
C THR A 245 4.36 19.00 17.73
N GLN A 246 3.77 20.19 17.59
CA GLN A 246 2.40 20.42 18.04
C GLN A 246 1.42 19.80 17.06
N VAL A 247 0.31 19.25 17.55
CA VAL A 247 -0.68 18.56 16.72
C VAL A 247 -1.19 19.43 15.55
N LYS A 248 -1.33 20.74 15.78
CA LYS A 248 -1.76 21.71 14.76
C LYS A 248 -0.74 21.94 13.64
N ASP A 249 0.54 21.69 13.90
CA ASP A 249 1.65 21.93 12.98
C ASP A 249 2.03 20.65 12.22
N LEU A 250 1.34 19.55 12.49
CA LEU A 250 1.52 18.29 11.78
C LEU A 250 1.06 18.41 10.33
N THR A 251 1.81 17.78 9.42
CA THR A 251 1.38 17.56 8.04
C THR A 251 0.10 16.74 7.99
N HIS A 252 -0.63 16.80 6.88
CA HIS A 252 -1.82 15.97 6.68
C HIS A 252 -1.50 14.47 6.84
N PHE A 253 -0.37 14.01 6.31
CA PHE A 253 0.11 12.64 6.53
C PHE A 253 0.18 12.28 8.01
N ALA A 254 0.81 13.12 8.83
CA ALA A 254 1.02 12.85 10.24
C ALA A 254 -0.27 12.92 11.06
N GLN A 255 -1.19 13.83 10.71
CA GLN A 255 -2.52 13.93 11.32
C GLN A 255 -3.36 12.67 11.08
N GLU A 256 -3.35 12.14 9.85
CA GLU A 256 -4.06 10.90 9.50
C GLU A 256 -3.41 9.67 10.12
N LEU A 257 -2.07 9.61 10.18
CA LEU A 257 -1.35 8.53 10.87
C LEU A 257 -1.69 8.48 12.36
N LEU A 258 -1.62 9.62 13.06
CA LEU A 258 -1.94 9.71 14.49
C LEU A 258 -3.38 9.31 14.78
N TYR A 259 -4.32 9.78 13.96
CA TYR A 259 -5.72 9.38 14.07
C TYR A 259 -5.89 7.87 13.89
N PHE A 260 -5.23 7.28 12.89
CA PHE A 260 -5.33 5.86 12.62
C PHE A 260 -4.81 5.02 13.80
N VAL A 261 -3.61 5.31 14.33
CA VAL A 261 -3.07 4.56 15.47
C VAL A 261 -3.85 4.80 16.76
N GLN A 262 -4.44 5.99 16.94
CA GLN A 262 -5.37 6.26 18.03
C GLN A 262 -6.63 5.38 17.91
N LYS A 263 -7.23 5.28 16.72
CA LYS A 263 -8.40 4.43 16.49
C LYS A 263 -8.09 2.94 16.66
N GLN A 264 -6.86 2.52 16.36
CA GLN A 264 -6.38 1.17 16.63
C GLN A 264 -6.24 0.86 18.13
N GLY A 265 -6.31 1.86 19.02
CA GLY A 265 -6.10 1.69 20.45
C GLY A 265 -4.63 1.60 20.85
N VAL A 266 -3.72 2.17 20.06
CA VAL A 266 -2.31 2.30 20.45
C VAL A 266 -2.20 3.28 21.63
N ASP A 267 -1.47 2.88 22.66
CA ASP A 267 -1.37 3.65 23.91
C ASP A 267 -0.77 5.05 23.70
N GLU A 268 -1.08 5.94 24.65
CA GLU A 268 -0.67 7.34 24.64
C GLU A 268 0.84 7.54 24.59
N ASP A 269 1.62 6.73 25.31
CA ASP A 269 3.09 6.84 25.35
C ASP A 269 3.72 6.66 23.96
N VAL A 270 3.20 5.73 23.16
CA VAL A 270 3.64 5.52 21.77
C VAL A 270 3.19 6.65 20.85
N ARG A 271 1.95 7.14 21.02
CA ARG A 271 1.41 8.25 20.23
C ARG A 271 2.16 9.55 20.48
N ASP A 272 2.42 9.87 21.74
CA ASP A 272 3.28 10.99 22.15
C ASP A 272 4.73 10.80 21.69
N GLY A 273 5.17 9.55 21.61
CA GLY A 273 6.45 9.15 21.05
C GLY A 273 6.66 9.69 19.63
N LEU A 274 5.62 9.64 18.79
CA LEU A 274 5.65 10.15 17.42
C LEU A 274 5.89 11.66 17.36
N LEU A 275 5.36 12.43 18.31
CA LEU A 275 5.50 13.88 18.35
C LEU A 275 6.94 14.36 18.61
N ASN A 276 7.87 13.45 18.95
CA ASN A 276 9.29 13.79 19.11
C ASN A 276 10.07 13.84 17.78
N PHE A 277 9.39 13.70 16.63
CA PHE A 277 10.01 13.66 15.30
C PHE A 277 9.44 14.74 14.39
N ASP A 278 10.28 15.19 13.46
CA ASP A 278 9.89 16.17 12.45
C ASP A 278 9.21 15.48 11.26
N PHE A 279 7.95 15.85 11.01
CA PHE A 279 7.16 15.31 9.91
C PHE A 279 7.18 16.17 8.64
N ALA A 280 7.93 17.28 8.59
CA ALA A 280 7.92 18.21 7.45
C ALA A 280 8.15 17.53 6.10
N ALA A 281 9.03 16.52 6.04
CA ALA A 281 9.30 15.75 4.83
C ALA A 281 8.09 14.95 4.28
N THR A 282 6.98 14.85 5.03
CA THR A 282 5.75 14.17 4.59
C THR A 282 4.71 15.10 3.97
N GLU A 283 5.00 16.40 3.81
CA GLU A 283 4.05 17.39 3.28
C GLU A 283 3.52 17.06 1.88
N HIS A 284 4.37 16.44 1.05
CA HIS A 284 4.07 16.11 -0.35
C HIS A 284 3.47 14.71 -0.55
N MET A 285 3.03 14.04 0.52
CA MET A 285 2.42 12.71 0.47
C MET A 285 1.24 12.62 1.44
N ALA A 286 0.43 11.58 1.32
CA ALA A 286 -0.71 11.39 2.20
C ALA A 286 -0.77 9.98 2.76
N PHE A 287 -1.08 9.86 4.05
CA PHE A 287 -1.40 8.59 4.68
C PHE A 287 -2.89 8.31 4.44
N VAL A 288 -3.19 7.19 3.80
CA VAL A 288 -4.56 6.77 3.45
C VAL A 288 -4.88 5.52 4.27
N HIS A 289 -6.04 5.52 4.93
CA HIS A 289 -6.42 4.42 5.82
C HIS A 289 -7.89 4.04 5.72
N SER A 290 -8.18 2.84 6.21
CA SER A 290 -9.53 2.39 6.54
C SER A 290 -9.57 2.03 8.01
N VAL A 291 -10.38 2.73 8.80
CA VAL A 291 -10.72 2.40 10.18
C VAL A 291 -11.85 1.39 10.19
N GLY A 292 -11.61 0.22 10.78
CA GLY A 292 -12.61 -0.85 10.86
C GLY A 292 -13.86 -0.41 11.63
N GLY A 293 -15.02 -0.72 11.08
CA GLY A 293 -16.32 -0.40 11.65
C GLY A 293 -17.03 0.74 10.93
N ILE A 294 -17.96 1.36 11.65
CA ILE A 294 -18.79 2.45 11.12
C ILE A 294 -18.21 3.79 11.58
N SER A 295 -17.82 4.61 10.61
CA SER A 295 -17.45 6.01 10.82
C SER A 295 -18.60 6.92 10.40
N TYR A 296 -18.79 8.02 11.12
CA TYR A 296 -19.84 9.00 10.89
C TYR A 296 -19.23 10.38 10.63
N ARG A 297 -19.94 11.24 9.89
CA ARG A 297 -19.60 12.66 9.73
C ARG A 297 -18.13 12.86 9.32
N ASP A 298 -17.38 13.69 10.04
CA ASP A 298 -15.99 14.00 9.72
C ASP A 298 -15.10 12.76 9.73
N ASP A 299 -15.27 11.84 10.69
CA ASP A 299 -14.55 10.57 10.72
C ASP A 299 -14.80 9.75 9.44
N ALA A 300 -16.00 9.82 8.87
CA ALA A 300 -16.32 9.14 7.62
C ALA A 300 -15.59 9.76 6.40
N ARG A 301 -15.29 11.07 6.41
CA ARG A 301 -14.51 11.72 5.34
C ARG A 301 -13.04 11.31 5.34
N ARG A 302 -12.53 10.82 6.47
CA ARG A 302 -11.11 10.51 6.68
C ARG A 302 -10.72 9.11 6.23
N THR A 303 -11.68 8.21 6.08
CA THR A 303 -11.44 6.76 5.96
C THR A 303 -11.97 6.18 4.65
N GLY A 304 -11.41 5.04 4.23
CA GLY A 304 -11.85 4.32 3.05
C GLY A 304 -11.71 5.15 1.76
N PHE A 305 -12.59 4.92 0.79
CA PHE A 305 -12.54 5.65 -0.47
C PHE A 305 -12.83 7.16 -0.30
N LEU A 306 -13.55 7.58 0.74
CA LEU A 306 -13.69 9.02 1.05
C LEU A 306 -12.37 9.62 1.51
N GLY A 307 -11.64 8.91 2.37
CA GLY A 307 -10.28 9.28 2.78
C GLY A 307 -9.31 9.37 1.60
N LEU A 308 -9.39 8.44 0.65
CA LEU A 308 -8.63 8.50 -0.61
C LEU A 308 -8.95 9.79 -1.38
N GLY A 309 -10.23 10.09 -1.60
CA GLY A 309 -10.64 11.32 -2.28
C GLY A 309 -10.18 12.58 -1.55
N ASN A 310 -10.14 12.54 -0.21
CA ASN A 310 -9.58 13.62 0.58
C ASN A 310 -8.09 13.83 0.37
N ALA A 311 -7.32 12.74 0.37
CA ALA A 311 -5.89 12.76 0.09
C ALA A 311 -5.59 13.31 -1.32
N VAL A 312 -6.31 12.84 -2.34
CA VAL A 312 -6.15 13.31 -3.74
C VAL A 312 -6.39 14.82 -3.83
N ARG A 313 -7.45 15.34 -3.20
CA ARG A 313 -7.73 16.77 -3.18
C ARG A 313 -6.71 17.58 -2.38
N HIS A 314 -6.29 17.07 -1.22
CA HIS A 314 -5.30 17.74 -0.37
C HIS A 314 -3.99 17.96 -1.12
N LEU A 315 -3.55 16.96 -1.89
CA LEU A 315 -2.33 17.01 -2.69
C LEU A 315 -2.51 17.71 -4.05
N GLY A 316 -3.70 18.22 -4.37
CA GLY A 316 -3.96 18.91 -5.63
C GLY A 316 -3.90 18.00 -6.86
N LEU A 317 -4.29 16.72 -6.72
CA LEU A 317 -4.17 15.67 -7.74
C LEU A 317 -5.50 15.37 -8.47
N GLN A 318 -6.46 16.30 -8.43
CA GLN A 318 -7.74 16.13 -9.12
C GLN A 318 -7.55 16.01 -10.62
N THR A 319 -8.41 15.23 -11.27
CA THR A 319 -8.36 14.94 -12.71
C THR A 319 -9.73 14.99 -13.36
N ASP A 320 -9.77 15.36 -14.65
CA ASP A 320 -10.97 15.28 -15.49
C ASP A 320 -11.07 13.92 -16.18
N ARG A 321 -9.93 13.38 -16.63
CA ARG A 321 -9.78 12.05 -17.22
C ARG A 321 -8.75 11.26 -16.41
N LEU A 322 -9.01 9.98 -16.20
CA LEU A 322 -8.20 9.13 -15.33
C LEU A 322 -8.23 7.69 -15.83
N ASP A 323 -7.07 7.05 -15.92
CA ASP A 323 -6.91 5.60 -15.96
C ASP A 323 -6.36 5.11 -14.61
N LEU A 324 -6.90 3.99 -14.14
CA LEU A 324 -6.47 3.29 -12.93
C LEU A 324 -5.98 1.89 -13.28
N ASP A 325 -4.78 1.56 -12.78
CA ASP A 325 -4.20 0.24 -12.84
C ASP A 325 -4.03 -0.28 -11.39
N PHE A 326 -4.83 -1.28 -11.00
CA PHE A 326 -4.88 -1.77 -9.61
C PHE A 326 -4.39 -3.21 -9.52
N ALA A 327 -3.14 -3.40 -9.08
CA ALA A 327 -2.65 -4.70 -8.65
C ALA A 327 -3.17 -5.01 -7.24
N ALA A 328 -3.86 -6.13 -7.06
CA ALA A 328 -4.38 -6.56 -5.78
C ALA A 328 -4.29 -8.08 -5.63
N SER A 329 -3.87 -8.54 -4.45
CA SER A 329 -3.77 -9.97 -4.17
C SER A 329 -5.07 -10.61 -3.68
N SER A 330 -6.10 -9.81 -3.35
CA SER A 330 -7.43 -10.34 -3.03
C SER A 330 -8.52 -9.47 -3.64
N ILE A 331 -9.58 -10.15 -4.09
CA ILE A 331 -10.68 -9.54 -4.82
C ILE A 331 -11.99 -9.83 -4.08
N GLY A 332 -12.73 -8.76 -3.78
CA GLY A 332 -14.05 -8.86 -3.15
C GLY A 332 -15.14 -9.24 -4.15
N SER A 333 -16.39 -9.34 -3.67
CA SER A 333 -17.56 -9.41 -4.54
C SER A 333 -17.84 -8.05 -5.17
N LEU A 334 -17.13 -7.75 -6.27
CA LEU A 334 -17.15 -6.47 -6.97
C LEU A 334 -18.44 -6.26 -7.78
N ASN A 335 -18.80 -4.98 -7.97
CA ASN A 335 -19.79 -4.51 -8.93
C ASN A 335 -19.41 -3.10 -9.42
N ASP A 336 -20.10 -2.61 -10.45
CA ASP A 336 -19.78 -1.32 -11.06
C ASP A 336 -19.93 -0.14 -10.10
N SER A 337 -20.89 -0.18 -9.16
CA SER A 337 -21.06 0.89 -8.17
C SER A 337 -19.85 1.01 -7.26
N GLN A 338 -19.28 -0.11 -6.82
CA GLN A 338 -18.06 -0.13 -6.00
C GLN A 338 -16.85 0.37 -6.79
N LEU A 339 -16.70 -0.04 -8.05
CA LEU A 339 -15.63 0.48 -8.92
C LEU A 339 -15.79 1.98 -9.16
N GLN A 340 -17.01 2.43 -9.41
CA GLN A 340 -17.32 3.85 -9.63
C GLN A 340 -17.01 4.69 -8.39
N ASN A 341 -17.30 4.21 -7.18
CA ASN A 341 -16.95 4.91 -5.94
C ASN A 341 -15.44 5.11 -5.82
N LEU A 342 -14.66 4.04 -6.04
CA LEU A 342 -13.20 4.11 -5.99
C LEU A 342 -12.64 5.04 -7.09
N TYR A 343 -13.14 4.92 -8.32
CA TYR A 343 -12.74 5.75 -9.45
C TYR A 343 -13.05 7.24 -9.21
N THR A 344 -14.24 7.54 -8.70
CA THR A 344 -14.68 8.91 -8.40
C THR A 344 -13.84 9.53 -7.28
N ALA A 345 -13.52 8.75 -6.23
CA ALA A 345 -12.59 9.16 -5.19
C ALA A 345 -11.18 9.41 -5.74
N ALA A 346 -10.68 8.53 -6.60
CA ALA A 346 -9.37 8.67 -7.24
C ALA A 346 -9.27 9.90 -8.16
N LYS A 347 -10.38 10.36 -8.73
CA LYS A 347 -10.47 11.67 -9.42
C LYS A 347 -10.46 12.88 -8.49
N GLY A 348 -10.62 12.67 -7.18
CA GLY A 348 -10.72 13.73 -6.18
C GLY A 348 -12.11 14.38 -6.09
N LEU A 349 -13.16 13.70 -6.58
CA LEU A 349 -14.53 14.21 -6.51
C LEU A 349 -15.13 13.90 -5.13
N ASP A 350 -15.78 14.88 -4.50
CA ASP A 350 -16.48 14.68 -3.22
C ASP A 350 -17.88 14.11 -3.46
N VAL A 351 -18.03 12.80 -3.24
CA VAL A 351 -19.31 12.09 -3.39
C VAL A 351 -20.33 12.39 -2.29
N THR A 352 -19.94 13.10 -1.23
CA THR A 352 -20.82 13.46 -0.11
C THR A 352 -21.44 14.85 -0.27
N SER A 353 -21.04 15.61 -1.30
CA SER A 353 -21.55 16.95 -1.56
C SER A 353 -22.99 16.87 -2.10
N PRO A 354 -23.92 17.75 -1.67
CA PRO A 354 -25.31 17.72 -2.15
C PRO A 354 -25.45 17.92 -3.67
N SER A 355 -24.44 18.43 -4.36
CA SER A 355 -24.40 18.55 -5.82
C SER A 355 -24.09 17.23 -6.55
N SER A 356 -23.53 16.22 -5.88
CA SER A 356 -23.17 14.92 -6.46
C SER A 356 -24.27 13.86 -6.36
N SER A 357 -25.42 14.18 -5.76
CA SER A 357 -26.54 13.24 -5.56
C SER A 357 -27.50 13.14 -6.77
N SER A 358 -27.01 13.32 -7.99
CA SER A 358 -27.73 12.90 -9.20
C SER A 358 -27.44 11.43 -9.50
N GLN A 359 -27.86 10.53 -8.61
CA GLN A 359 -28.00 9.11 -9.00
C GLN A 359 -29.22 9.01 -9.93
N PRO A 360 -29.13 8.27 -11.05
CA PRO A 360 -30.26 8.09 -11.95
C PRO A 360 -31.39 7.37 -11.20
N LYS A 361 -32.61 7.91 -11.27
CA LYS A 361 -33.80 7.16 -10.87
C LYS A 361 -33.91 5.94 -11.81
N PRO A 362 -34.22 4.73 -11.32
CA PRO A 362 -34.65 3.66 -12.21
C PRO A 362 -35.98 4.11 -12.86
N ASP A 363 -35.92 4.37 -14.17
CA ASP A 363 -37.09 4.71 -14.99
C ASP A 363 -38.01 3.48 -15.08
N PHE A 364 -39.00 3.40 -14.18
CA PHE A 364 -40.08 2.42 -14.32
C PHE A 364 -41.47 3.07 -14.50
N PHE A 365 -41.59 4.39 -14.34
CA PHE A 365 -42.86 5.09 -14.58
C PHE A 365 -42.63 6.56 -14.99
N GLN A 366 -42.41 6.84 -16.28
CA GLN A 366 -42.70 8.16 -16.84
C GLN A 366 -43.43 8.03 -18.20
N ASN A 367 -44.65 8.54 -18.22
CA ASN A 367 -45.44 8.78 -19.43
C ASN A 367 -44.79 9.88 -20.28
N PRO A 368 -44.93 9.85 -21.62
CA PRO A 368 -44.27 10.77 -22.51
C PRO A 368 -45.04 12.09 -22.60
N ARG A 369 -44.44 13.21 -22.18
CA ARG A 369 -44.59 14.57 -22.75
C ARG A 369 -44.05 15.64 -21.81
N THR A 370 -42.95 16.29 -22.19
CA THR A 370 -42.90 17.72 -22.63
C THR A 370 -41.44 18.19 -22.71
N THR A 371 -41.20 18.98 -23.74
CA THR A 371 -39.94 19.56 -24.24
C THR A 371 -39.42 20.70 -23.36
N GLY A 372 -38.09 20.81 -23.16
CA GLY A 372 -37.49 22.04 -22.63
C GLY A 372 -36.08 21.93 -22.03
N THR A 373 -35.06 22.06 -22.88
CA THR A 373 -33.75 22.70 -22.67
C THR A 373 -33.11 22.75 -21.26
N ALA A 374 -32.13 21.86 -21.02
CA ALA A 374 -30.78 22.14 -20.54
C ALA A 374 -30.01 20.80 -20.51
N LYS A 375 -28.89 20.66 -21.24
CA LYS A 375 -28.03 19.47 -21.15
C LYS A 375 -27.17 19.60 -19.88
N PRO A 376 -27.35 18.77 -18.83
CA PRO A 376 -26.33 18.61 -17.81
C PRO A 376 -25.16 17.84 -18.44
N SER A 377 -23.93 18.22 -18.11
CA SER A 377 -22.75 17.42 -18.43
C SER A 377 -22.95 15.98 -17.95
N PRO A 378 -22.72 14.95 -18.78
CA PRO A 378 -23.01 13.58 -18.39
C PRO A 378 -22.05 13.16 -17.28
N SER A 379 -22.60 12.76 -16.13
CA SER A 379 -21.89 11.86 -15.23
C SER A 379 -21.51 10.60 -16.03
N PRO A 380 -20.27 10.09 -15.91
CA PRO A 380 -19.86 8.91 -16.67
C PRO A 380 -20.79 7.75 -16.31
N LEU A 381 -21.36 7.14 -17.36
CA LEU A 381 -22.21 5.97 -17.22
C LEU A 381 -21.39 4.81 -16.63
N PRO A 382 -22.01 3.82 -15.96
CA PRO A 382 -21.31 2.64 -15.43
C PRO A 382 -20.45 1.88 -16.45
N SER A 383 -20.73 2.03 -17.75
CA SER A 383 -19.93 1.46 -18.84
C SER A 383 -18.53 2.06 -18.98
N ASP A 384 -18.31 3.28 -18.47
CA ASP A 384 -17.05 4.00 -18.66
C ASP A 384 -16.00 3.62 -17.62
N VAL A 385 -16.39 3.26 -16.38
CA VAL A 385 -15.43 2.87 -15.35
C VAL A 385 -14.68 1.59 -15.71
N ARG A 386 -15.35 0.64 -16.39
CA ARG A 386 -14.73 -0.63 -16.79
C ARG A 386 -13.61 -0.46 -17.84
N LYS A 387 -13.66 0.62 -18.63
CA LYS A 387 -12.63 0.93 -19.64
C LYS A 387 -11.41 1.61 -19.01
N ASN A 388 -11.65 2.36 -17.94
CA ASN A 388 -10.67 3.22 -17.29
C ASN A 388 -10.09 2.62 -16.00
N LEU A 389 -10.51 1.41 -15.60
CA LEU A 389 -10.01 0.72 -14.41
C LEU A 389 -9.64 -0.72 -14.75
N ARG A 390 -8.35 -1.05 -14.64
CA ARG A 390 -7.80 -2.39 -14.86
C ARG A 390 -7.41 -3.00 -13.52
N VAL A 391 -7.76 -4.27 -13.30
CA VAL A 391 -7.43 -5.02 -12.09
C VAL A 391 -6.46 -6.14 -12.44
N TYR A 392 -5.29 -6.16 -11.81
CA TYR A 392 -4.26 -7.16 -12.06
C TYR A 392 -4.34 -8.24 -10.98
N PHE A 393 -4.69 -9.44 -11.38
CA PHE A 393 -4.80 -10.63 -10.53
C PHE A 393 -4.33 -11.86 -11.32
N PRO A 394 -3.60 -12.82 -10.72
CA PRO A 394 -3.00 -13.89 -11.48
C PRO A 394 -4.04 -14.92 -11.95
N THR A 395 -3.81 -15.46 -13.14
CA THR A 395 -4.53 -16.63 -13.64
C THR A 395 -4.16 -17.91 -12.87
N HIS A 396 -4.99 -18.93 -12.98
CA HIS A 396 -4.67 -20.26 -12.47
C HIS A 396 -3.34 -20.78 -13.04
N GLU A 397 -3.13 -20.62 -14.35
CA GLU A 397 -1.89 -21.00 -15.04
C GLU A 397 -0.67 -20.24 -14.51
N THR A 398 -0.79 -18.94 -14.28
CA THR A 398 0.30 -18.15 -13.68
C THR A 398 0.67 -18.66 -12.29
N VAL A 399 -0.32 -19.04 -11.47
CA VAL A 399 -0.05 -19.59 -10.13
C VAL A 399 0.58 -20.97 -10.20
N THR A 400 0.05 -21.89 -11.01
CA THR A 400 0.57 -23.26 -11.09
C THR A 400 1.92 -23.36 -11.77
N SER A 401 2.27 -22.42 -12.65
CA SER A 401 3.60 -22.32 -13.27
C SER A 401 4.64 -21.56 -12.44
N SER A 402 4.23 -20.97 -11.30
CA SER A 402 5.15 -20.30 -10.38
C SER A 402 6.04 -21.28 -9.62
N SER A 403 7.11 -20.78 -9.00
CA SER A 403 8.01 -21.59 -8.16
C SER A 403 7.30 -22.25 -6.97
N ALA A 404 6.15 -21.71 -6.54
CA ALA A 404 5.35 -22.29 -5.45
C ALA A 404 4.28 -23.28 -5.92
N GLY A 405 3.83 -23.18 -7.18
CA GLY A 405 2.71 -23.97 -7.72
C GLY A 405 1.34 -23.75 -7.06
N ALA A 406 1.26 -22.87 -6.06
CA ALA A 406 0.07 -22.57 -5.28
C ALA A 406 0.14 -21.14 -4.72
N ALA A 407 -1.01 -20.58 -4.31
CA ALA A 407 -1.07 -19.27 -3.68
C ALA A 407 -2.06 -19.23 -2.50
N GLY A 408 -1.54 -19.26 -1.27
CA GLY A 408 -2.34 -19.32 -0.04
C GLY A 408 -2.87 -17.97 0.48
N THR A 409 -2.29 -16.86 0.01
CA THR A 409 -2.65 -15.49 0.41
C THR A 409 -3.19 -14.65 -0.75
N ILE A 410 -3.30 -15.26 -1.94
CA ILE A 410 -3.88 -14.64 -3.13
C ILE A 410 -5.30 -15.17 -3.30
N CYS A 411 -6.31 -14.32 -3.11
CA CYS A 411 -7.67 -14.77 -2.81
C CYS A 411 -8.74 -14.16 -3.73
N LEU A 412 -9.34 -15.00 -4.57
CA LEU A 412 -10.59 -14.75 -5.27
C LEU A 412 -11.52 -15.97 -5.15
N ASN A 413 -12.80 -15.75 -4.87
CA ASN A 413 -13.80 -16.81 -4.83
C ASN A 413 -14.53 -16.90 -6.18
N ARG A 414 -14.65 -18.11 -6.74
CA ARG A 414 -15.35 -18.37 -8.00
C ARG A 414 -16.77 -17.81 -8.03
N LYS A 415 -17.53 -17.97 -6.94
CA LYS A 415 -18.88 -17.41 -6.80
C LYS A 415 -18.93 -15.90 -7.02
N TYR A 416 -17.88 -15.18 -6.63
CA TYR A 416 -17.81 -13.73 -6.87
C TYR A 416 -17.53 -13.48 -8.35
N PHE A 417 -16.50 -14.14 -8.89
CA PHE A 417 -16.07 -13.95 -10.27
C PHE A 417 -17.15 -14.36 -11.28
N GLU A 418 -17.95 -15.39 -11.00
CA GLU A 418 -19.01 -15.92 -11.87
C GLU A 418 -20.37 -15.21 -11.69
N ASN A 419 -20.49 -14.26 -10.76
CA ASN A 419 -21.71 -13.48 -10.62
C ASN A 419 -21.96 -12.57 -11.84
N LEU A 420 -23.21 -12.50 -12.34
CA LEU A 420 -23.56 -11.81 -13.60
C LEU A 420 -23.06 -10.36 -13.66
N GLY A 421 -23.16 -9.61 -12.55
CA GLY A 421 -22.75 -8.20 -12.47
C GLY A 421 -21.28 -7.96 -12.14
N PHE A 422 -20.45 -9.02 -12.06
CA PHE A 422 -19.04 -8.89 -11.75
C PHE A 422 -18.26 -8.30 -12.96
N PRO A 423 -17.40 -7.30 -12.76
CA PRO A 423 -16.73 -6.58 -13.84
C PRO A 423 -15.50 -7.34 -14.37
N ARG A 424 -15.72 -8.50 -15.01
CA ARG A 424 -14.66 -9.39 -15.51
C ARG A 424 -13.75 -8.73 -16.54
N ASP A 425 -14.30 -7.86 -17.38
CA ASP A 425 -13.58 -7.21 -18.48
C ASP A 425 -12.46 -6.28 -18.01
N CYS A 426 -12.49 -5.89 -16.72
CA CYS A 426 -11.43 -5.11 -16.09
C CYS A 426 -10.17 -5.94 -15.79
N PHE A 427 -10.25 -7.27 -15.78
CA PHE A 427 -9.18 -8.12 -15.26
C PHE A 427 -8.06 -8.32 -16.28
N ARG A 428 -6.83 -8.30 -15.78
CA ARG A 428 -5.59 -8.58 -16.51
C ARG A 428 -4.76 -9.57 -15.70
N ASP A 429 -4.02 -10.44 -16.37
CA ASP A 429 -3.17 -11.42 -15.71
C ASP A 429 -2.01 -10.72 -15.00
N TYR A 430 -1.89 -10.92 -13.69
CA TYR A 430 -0.71 -10.45 -12.97
C TYR A 430 0.45 -11.39 -13.26
N ILE A 431 1.40 -10.95 -14.09
CA ILE A 431 2.63 -11.69 -14.39
C ILE A 431 3.80 -10.93 -13.78
N SER A 432 4.51 -11.54 -12.81
CA SER A 432 5.68 -10.91 -12.20
C SER A 432 6.80 -10.71 -13.22
N ARG A 433 7.52 -9.59 -13.12
CA ARG A 433 8.78 -9.38 -13.87
C ARG A 433 9.93 -10.22 -13.33
N ARG A 434 9.82 -10.73 -12.10
CA ARG A 434 10.75 -11.70 -11.52
C ARG A 434 10.17 -13.10 -11.77
N ARG A 435 10.67 -13.75 -12.82
CA ARG A 435 10.19 -15.05 -13.31
C ARG A 435 10.00 -16.05 -12.16
N GLY A 436 8.80 -16.62 -12.06
CA GLY A 436 8.46 -17.64 -11.06
C GLY A 436 7.93 -17.08 -9.74
N LEU A 437 8.07 -15.78 -9.46
CA LEU A 437 7.49 -15.16 -8.27
C LEU A 437 5.99 -14.87 -8.46
N LEU A 438 5.26 -15.08 -7.38
CA LEU A 438 3.93 -14.51 -7.19
C LEU A 438 4.03 -13.19 -6.43
N SER A 439 2.93 -12.45 -6.38
CA SER A 439 2.90 -11.13 -5.76
C SER A 439 1.73 -11.01 -4.79
N HIS A 440 2.04 -10.51 -3.60
CA HIS A 440 1.03 -10.16 -2.60
C HIS A 440 0.86 -8.62 -2.48
N ASN A 441 1.23 -7.90 -3.54
CA ASN A 441 1.14 -6.44 -3.62
C ASN A 441 -0.30 -5.90 -3.64
N LYS A 442 -0.44 -4.66 -3.17
CA LYS A 442 -1.59 -3.80 -3.42
C LYS A 442 -1.07 -2.45 -3.87
N LEU A 443 -1.13 -2.21 -5.17
CA LEU A 443 -0.65 -0.99 -5.83
C LEU A 443 -1.76 -0.44 -6.69
N LEU A 444 -2.19 0.79 -6.42
CA LEU A 444 -3.16 1.50 -7.25
C LEU A 444 -2.43 2.65 -7.93
N LEU A 445 -2.21 2.52 -9.23
CA LEU A 445 -1.54 3.50 -10.06
C LEU A 445 -2.58 4.33 -10.82
N ALA A 446 -2.41 5.64 -10.81
CA ALA A 446 -3.31 6.59 -11.43
C ALA A 446 -2.57 7.44 -12.46
N ARG A 447 -3.11 7.53 -13.67
CA ARG A 447 -2.59 8.39 -14.75
C ARG A 447 -3.76 9.16 -15.35
N GLY A 448 -3.68 10.48 -15.38
CA GLY A 448 -4.82 11.31 -15.76
C GLY A 448 -4.42 12.68 -16.28
N LYS A 449 -5.43 13.45 -16.70
CA LYS A 449 -5.28 14.82 -17.20
C LYS A 449 -6.27 15.75 -16.50
N ARG A 450 -5.83 16.98 -16.22
CA ARG A 450 -6.65 18.08 -15.69
C ARG A 450 -6.59 19.28 -16.62
N ARG A 451 -7.72 19.91 -16.93
CA ARG A 451 -7.78 21.15 -17.72
C ARG A 451 -7.20 22.31 -16.91
N ILE A 452 -6.33 23.08 -17.55
CA ILE A 452 -5.77 24.30 -17.00
C ILE A 452 -6.87 25.36 -17.06
N GLY A 453 -7.39 25.75 -15.89
CA GLY A 453 -8.52 26.69 -15.76
C GLY A 453 -9.56 26.29 -14.71
N SER A 454 -9.64 25.01 -14.34
CA SER A 454 -10.47 24.54 -13.23
C SER A 454 -9.67 24.48 -11.92
N GLY A 455 -9.52 25.62 -11.23
CA GLY A 455 -9.26 25.63 -9.79
C GLY A 455 -7.86 26.01 -9.28
N ASP A 456 -6.91 26.44 -10.11
CA ASP A 456 -5.60 26.93 -9.63
C ASP A 456 -5.72 28.40 -9.12
N ALA A 457 -6.43 28.61 -8.01
CA ALA A 457 -6.55 29.92 -7.34
C ALA A 457 -5.37 30.25 -6.41
N ARG A 458 -4.22 29.58 -6.56
CA ARG A 458 -2.98 29.90 -5.84
C ARG A 458 -1.79 29.88 -6.78
N GLY A 459 -1.59 31.00 -7.48
CA GLY A 459 -0.29 31.38 -8.02
C GLY A 459 -0.20 31.51 -9.54
N ARG A 460 -0.69 32.62 -10.09
CA ARG A 460 0.12 33.62 -10.81
C ARG A 460 -0.76 34.75 -11.35
N VAL A 461 -0.30 35.97 -11.09
CA VAL A 461 -0.73 37.22 -11.70
C VAL A 461 -0.16 37.25 -13.13
N GLY A 462 -0.97 37.64 -14.11
CA GLY A 462 -0.54 37.89 -15.48
C GLY A 462 -1.44 37.19 -16.49
N GLY A 463 -2.43 37.93 -17.00
CA GLY A 463 -3.36 37.45 -18.02
C GLY A 463 -2.68 37.22 -19.36
N VAL A 464 -3.00 36.09 -19.98
CA VAL A 464 -3.17 35.93 -21.43
C VAL A 464 -4.34 34.95 -21.59
N GLU A 465 -5.48 35.45 -22.08
CA GLU A 465 -6.55 34.60 -22.58
C GLU A 465 -6.09 33.99 -23.91
N GLY A 466 -6.04 32.65 -23.99
CA GLY A 466 -5.78 31.95 -25.25
C GLY A 466 -4.93 30.70 -25.10
N GLY A 467 -5.57 29.54 -24.91
CA GLY A 467 -4.96 28.21 -24.98
C GLY A 467 -5.45 27.28 -23.88
N GLY A 468 -6.52 26.51 -24.14
CA GLY A 468 -7.02 25.50 -23.21
C GLY A 468 -6.07 24.31 -23.08
N GLY A 469 -5.01 24.46 -22.29
CA GLY A 469 -4.05 23.37 -22.04
C GLY A 469 -4.58 22.33 -21.05
N SER A 470 -4.05 21.10 -21.11
CA SER A 470 -4.25 20.07 -20.10
C SER A 470 -2.94 19.76 -19.39
N LYS A 471 -2.97 19.59 -18.07
CA LYS A 471 -1.86 19.16 -17.22
C LYS A 471 -1.97 17.67 -16.92
N ASP A 472 -0.91 16.92 -17.15
CA ASP A 472 -0.82 15.52 -16.72
C ASP A 472 -0.71 15.42 -15.20
N VAL A 473 -1.38 14.40 -14.66
CA VAL A 473 -1.40 14.09 -13.23
C VAL A 473 -1.21 12.60 -13.08
N ALA A 474 -0.26 12.19 -12.24
CA ALA A 474 -0.03 10.79 -11.93
C ALA A 474 0.34 10.63 -10.46
N TRP A 475 -0.10 9.52 -9.86
CA TRP A 475 0.20 9.15 -8.49
C TRP A 475 0.07 7.65 -8.28
N VAL A 476 0.67 7.15 -7.20
CA VAL A 476 0.55 5.74 -6.79
C VAL A 476 0.16 5.63 -5.32
N TYR A 477 -0.74 4.70 -5.01
CA TYR A 477 -0.97 4.22 -3.66
C TYR A 477 -0.23 2.90 -3.43
N VAL A 478 0.49 2.81 -2.31
CA VAL A 478 1.19 1.61 -1.84
C VAL A 478 0.67 1.27 -0.44
N GLY A 479 0.12 0.07 -0.24
CA GLY A 479 -0.38 -0.30 1.09
C GLY A 479 -1.05 -1.67 1.18
N SER A 480 -2.00 -1.79 2.10
CA SER A 480 -2.66 -3.07 2.40
C SER A 480 -4.01 -3.26 1.69
N ALA A 481 -4.65 -2.17 1.23
CA ALA A 481 -6.04 -2.20 0.76
C ALA A 481 -6.18 -2.96 -0.57
N ASN A 482 -6.90 -4.08 -0.53
CA ASN A 482 -7.24 -4.88 -1.69
C ASN A 482 -8.39 -4.28 -2.52
N CYS A 483 -8.61 -4.78 -3.74
CA CYS A 483 -9.75 -4.39 -4.57
C CYS A 483 -11.05 -5.01 -4.03
N SER A 484 -11.62 -4.39 -2.99
CA SER A 484 -12.84 -4.86 -2.32
C SER A 484 -13.57 -3.73 -1.59
N GLN A 485 -14.89 -3.85 -1.48
CA GLN A 485 -15.70 -2.97 -0.63
C GLN A 485 -15.32 -3.11 0.85
N SER A 486 -14.84 -4.27 1.31
CA SER A 486 -14.43 -4.45 2.70
C SER A 486 -13.25 -3.56 3.08
N ALA A 487 -12.28 -3.42 2.16
CA ALA A 487 -11.10 -2.58 2.32
C ALA A 487 -11.42 -1.09 2.17
N TRP A 488 -12.09 -0.69 1.08
CA TRP A 488 -12.34 0.72 0.77
C TRP A 488 -13.63 1.29 1.36
N GLY A 489 -14.50 0.44 1.89
CA GLY A 489 -15.72 0.82 2.58
C GLY A 489 -16.96 0.96 1.69
N ASN A 490 -18.11 1.07 2.36
CA ASN A 490 -19.40 1.31 1.75
C ASN A 490 -20.05 2.56 2.35
N LEU A 491 -20.39 3.52 1.49
CA LEU A 491 -21.12 4.71 1.90
C LEU A 491 -22.62 4.40 1.88
N THR A 492 -23.28 4.57 3.03
CA THR A 492 -24.72 4.36 3.15
C THR A 492 -25.39 5.62 3.66
N VAL A 493 -26.58 5.91 3.12
CA VAL A 493 -27.40 7.06 3.52
C VAL A 493 -28.64 6.56 4.25
N ASP A 494 -28.76 6.93 5.51
CA ASP A 494 -29.97 6.81 6.32
C ASP A 494 -30.91 7.97 6.00
N ARG A 495 -31.89 7.68 5.14
CA ARG A 495 -32.91 8.63 4.69
C ARG A 495 -33.84 9.09 5.81
N LYS A 496 -34.01 8.30 6.88
CA LYS A 496 -34.84 8.68 8.03
C LYS A 496 -34.09 9.71 8.88
N ALA A 497 -32.81 9.44 9.18
CA ALA A 497 -31.95 10.38 9.86
C ALA A 497 -31.75 11.69 9.08
N GLN A 498 -31.65 11.66 7.74
CA GLN A 498 -31.59 12.88 6.92
C GLN A 498 -32.87 13.73 7.01
N LYS A 499 -34.04 13.11 7.08
CA LYS A 499 -35.32 13.82 7.20
C LYS A 499 -35.51 14.44 8.59
N GLU A 500 -35.05 13.77 9.64
CA GLU A 500 -35.24 14.21 11.02
C GLU A 500 -34.15 15.19 11.49
N LYS A 501 -32.92 15.09 10.98
CA LYS A 501 -31.74 15.82 11.48
C LYS A 501 -31.09 16.76 10.45
N GLY A 502 -31.72 16.95 9.30
CA GLY A 502 -31.28 17.86 8.25
C GLY A 502 -30.38 17.23 7.17
N GLN A 503 -30.28 17.92 6.03
CA GLN A 503 -29.46 17.54 4.87
C GLN A 503 -27.97 17.65 5.21
N GLY A 504 -27.42 16.63 5.85
CA GLY A 504 -25.99 16.57 6.20
C GLY A 504 -25.63 15.48 7.22
N GLU A 505 -26.62 14.97 7.96
CA GLU A 505 -26.37 14.13 9.14
C GLU A 505 -26.66 12.63 8.95
N GLY A 506 -27.07 12.19 7.76
CA GLY A 506 -27.56 10.83 7.56
C GLY A 506 -26.63 9.87 6.82
N TRP A 507 -25.37 10.22 6.53
CA TRP A 507 -24.46 9.31 5.81
C TRP A 507 -23.40 8.71 6.75
N LYS A 508 -23.04 7.45 6.50
CA LYS A 508 -22.04 6.70 7.27
C LYS A 508 -21.16 5.87 6.35
N MET A 509 -19.87 5.81 6.68
CA MET A 509 -18.89 4.98 6.00
C MET A 509 -18.66 3.71 6.80
N ASN A 510 -18.92 2.55 6.20
CA ASN A 510 -18.65 1.25 6.83
C ASN A 510 -17.47 0.57 6.15
N CYS A 511 -16.33 0.52 6.83
CA CYS A 511 -15.16 -0.27 6.41
C CYS A 511 -15.14 -1.57 7.20
N ARG A 512 -15.01 -2.71 6.52
CA ARG A 512 -14.99 -4.02 7.20
C ARG A 512 -13.59 -4.48 7.54
N ASN A 513 -12.57 -3.77 7.05
CA ASN A 513 -11.18 -4.04 7.33
C ASN A 513 -10.50 -2.80 7.93
N TRP A 514 -9.50 -3.04 8.77
CA TRP A 514 -8.45 -2.05 9.02
C TRP A 514 -7.44 -2.10 7.89
N GLU A 515 -7.17 -0.99 7.23
CA GLU A 515 -6.21 -0.89 6.13
C GLU A 515 -5.36 0.37 6.28
N CYS A 516 -4.14 0.38 5.75
CA CYS A 516 -3.33 1.60 5.64
C CYS A 516 -2.45 1.57 4.39
N GLY A 517 -1.99 2.74 3.97
CA GLY A 517 -1.12 2.92 2.82
C GLY A 517 -0.68 4.36 2.67
N VAL A 518 0.17 4.60 1.68
CA VAL A 518 0.69 5.93 1.35
C VAL A 518 0.35 6.26 -0.09
N LEU A 519 -0.17 7.47 -0.33
CA LEU A 519 -0.37 8.03 -1.65
C LEU A 519 0.79 8.97 -1.96
N LEU A 520 1.47 8.69 -3.07
CA LEU A 520 2.66 9.40 -3.55
C LEU A 520 2.36 10.03 -4.91
N PRO A 521 2.37 11.37 -5.02
CA PRO A 521 2.42 12.06 -6.31
C PRO A 521 3.65 11.64 -7.11
N VAL A 522 3.52 11.58 -8.43
CA VAL A 522 4.70 11.48 -9.30
C VAL A 522 5.47 12.81 -9.27
N PRO A 523 6.82 12.78 -9.08
CA PRO A 523 7.63 13.99 -9.12
C PRO A 523 7.56 14.70 -10.49
N PRO A 524 7.58 16.05 -10.54
CA PRO A 524 7.48 16.80 -11.79
C PRO A 524 8.51 16.42 -12.85
N GLN A 525 9.72 16.01 -12.44
CA GLN A 525 10.80 15.62 -13.37
C GLN A 525 10.51 14.33 -14.18
N ASN A 526 9.54 13.53 -13.74
CA ASN A 526 9.16 12.30 -14.44
C ASN A 526 8.14 12.53 -15.57
N PHE A 527 7.57 13.74 -15.64
CA PHE A 527 6.68 14.10 -16.73
C PHE A 527 7.53 14.59 -17.93
N PRO A 528 7.14 14.25 -19.17
CA PRO A 528 7.79 14.79 -20.37
C PRO A 528 7.80 16.32 -20.32
N GLN A 529 8.97 16.91 -20.51
CA GLN A 529 9.06 18.37 -20.64
C GLN A 529 8.41 18.76 -21.96
N MET A 530 7.45 19.69 -21.94
CA MET A 530 6.99 20.34 -23.17
C MET A 530 8.17 21.13 -23.75
N THR A 531 8.82 20.60 -24.77
CA THR A 531 9.66 21.40 -25.66
C THR A 531 8.75 22.38 -26.37
N VAL A 532 8.71 23.61 -25.88
CA VAL A 532 8.22 24.73 -26.68
C VAL A 532 9.28 24.94 -27.75
N GLU A 533 9.10 24.30 -28.90
CA GLU A 533 9.82 24.68 -30.11
C GLU A 533 9.47 26.14 -30.39
N LYS A 534 10.35 27.05 -29.96
CA LYS A 534 10.37 28.39 -30.51
C LYS A 534 10.72 28.20 -31.98
N LYS A 535 9.72 28.27 -32.86
CA LYS A 535 9.97 28.65 -34.25
C LYS A 535 10.57 30.04 -34.20
N GLU A 536 11.89 30.10 -34.26
CA GLU A 536 12.57 31.31 -34.68
C GLU A 536 12.18 31.50 -36.15
N GLU A 537 11.37 32.52 -36.42
CA GLU A 537 11.18 33.05 -37.76
C GLU A 537 12.53 33.64 -38.17
N GLU A 538 13.35 32.85 -38.87
CA GLU A 538 14.50 33.39 -39.59
C GLU A 538 13.98 34.23 -40.75
N GLY A 539 14.16 35.54 -40.60
CA GLY A 539 13.88 36.52 -41.64
C GLY A 539 14.79 36.33 -42.85
N GLU A 540 14.19 36.40 -44.03
CA GLU A 540 14.87 36.55 -45.32
C GLU A 540 15.82 37.74 -45.30
N GLY A 541 17.05 37.51 -45.77
CA GLY A 541 18.08 38.54 -45.92
C GLY A 541 19.24 38.09 -46.80
N ASP A 542 19.08 38.35 -48.10
CA ASP A 542 20.09 38.65 -49.12
C ASP A 542 21.17 37.62 -49.54
N GLY A 543 21.02 37.14 -50.78
CA GLY A 543 21.98 37.34 -51.88
C GLY A 543 23.35 36.64 -51.85
N ILE A 544 23.58 35.71 -52.77
CA ILE A 544 24.57 35.80 -53.87
C ILE A 544 24.47 34.55 -54.77
N GLU A 545 24.73 34.80 -56.05
CA GLU A 545 24.31 34.09 -57.25
C GLU A 545 25.43 33.20 -57.86
N VAL A 546 25.02 32.35 -58.82
CA VAL A 546 25.79 31.66 -59.91
C VAL A 546 26.63 30.42 -59.50
N LYS A 547 26.53 29.21 -60.10
CA LYS A 547 26.38 28.81 -61.52
C LYS A 547 25.69 27.46 -61.74
N LYS A 548 24.95 27.39 -62.85
CA LYS A 548 24.45 26.21 -63.57
C LYS A 548 25.60 25.45 -64.23
N GLU A 549 25.49 24.12 -64.30
CA GLU A 549 25.86 23.28 -65.45
C GLU A 549 25.23 21.89 -65.29
N ASP A 550 24.37 21.53 -66.25
CA ASP A 550 23.90 20.20 -66.68
C ASP A 550 24.23 20.14 -68.19
N PRO A 551 24.16 19.00 -68.91
CA PRO A 551 23.94 17.60 -68.49
C PRO A 551 24.98 16.62 -69.11
N ASP A 552 24.96 15.34 -68.72
CA ASP A 552 25.09 14.29 -69.75
C ASP A 552 24.52 12.93 -69.31
N GLU A 553 23.87 12.28 -70.27
CA GLU A 553 23.08 11.05 -70.18
C GLU A 553 23.94 9.78 -70.21
N THR A 554 23.48 8.69 -69.58
CA THR A 554 23.51 7.32 -70.16
C THR A 554 22.80 6.29 -69.26
N ASP A 555 21.52 6.10 -69.55
CA ASP A 555 20.82 4.85 -69.87
C ASP A 555 21.24 3.51 -69.22
N SER A 556 20.34 2.88 -68.42
CA SER A 556 19.79 1.52 -68.65
C SER A 556 19.02 0.97 -67.42
N GLU A 557 17.71 0.85 -67.59
CA GLU A 557 16.68 0.12 -66.81
C GLU A 557 16.70 -1.42 -67.11
N PRO A 558 15.85 -2.32 -66.53
CA PRO A 558 14.59 -2.07 -65.82
C PRO A 558 14.28 -2.88 -64.54
N GLU A 559 13.29 -2.36 -63.81
CA GLU A 559 12.54 -3.04 -62.75
C GLU A 559 11.50 -4.06 -63.25
N SER A 560 11.15 -5.00 -62.37
CA SER A 560 9.81 -5.61 -62.25
C SER A 560 9.54 -5.71 -60.74
N SER A 561 8.38 -5.41 -60.15
CA SER A 561 7.01 -5.32 -60.63
C SER A 561 6.14 -4.70 -59.54
N SER A 562 5.10 -3.98 -59.95
CA SER A 562 3.72 -3.92 -59.41
C SER A 562 3.18 -2.52 -59.14
N THR A 563 2.10 -2.22 -59.87
CA THR A 563 1.38 -0.95 -59.98
C THR A 563 0.47 -0.62 -58.79
N PRO A 564 0.05 0.66 -58.66
CA PRO A 564 -0.54 1.24 -57.46
C PRO A 564 -2.06 1.49 -57.57
N ASP A 565 -2.73 1.72 -56.43
CA ASP A 565 -3.96 2.53 -56.33
C ASP A 565 -4.17 3.02 -54.87
N PRO A 566 -5.07 3.98 -54.54
CA PRO A 566 -4.69 5.39 -54.43
C PRO A 566 -5.08 6.03 -53.07
N ARG A 567 -4.44 7.17 -52.77
CA ARG A 567 -4.97 8.24 -51.90
C ARG A 567 -5.34 7.86 -50.44
N TYR A 568 -4.36 7.95 -49.54
CA TYR A 568 -4.63 8.34 -48.15
C TYR A 568 -4.51 9.87 -48.03
N PRO A 569 -5.52 10.59 -47.53
CA PRO A 569 -5.36 11.99 -47.18
C PRO A 569 -4.41 12.10 -45.98
N LEU A 570 -3.48 13.04 -46.04
CA LEU A 570 -2.79 13.55 -44.85
C LEU A 570 -3.85 13.96 -43.82
N GLN A 571 -4.04 13.14 -42.78
CA GLN A 571 -4.87 13.51 -41.64
C GLN A 571 -3.97 14.15 -40.58
N GLY A 572 -4.36 15.36 -40.19
CA GLY A 572 -3.59 16.29 -39.38
C GLY A 572 -3.07 15.69 -38.07
N LYS A 573 -1.80 15.95 -37.80
CA LYS A 573 -1.06 15.64 -36.57
C LYS A 573 -1.44 16.57 -35.39
N GLY A 574 -2.71 17.01 -35.32
CA GLY A 574 -3.12 18.18 -34.53
C GLY A 574 -3.98 17.93 -33.29
N ASP A 575 -4.56 16.74 -33.11
CA ASP A 575 -5.58 16.53 -32.05
C ASP A 575 -5.41 15.24 -31.23
N THR A 576 -4.70 14.23 -31.75
CA THR A 576 -4.51 12.93 -31.09
C THR A 576 -3.59 12.98 -29.86
N ASP A 577 -2.58 13.84 -29.85
CA ASP A 577 -1.62 13.96 -28.73
C ASP A 577 -2.27 14.57 -27.46
N GLN A 578 -3.35 15.33 -27.61
CA GLN A 578 -4.07 15.88 -26.46
C GLN A 578 -4.93 14.84 -25.73
N GLU A 579 -5.35 13.77 -26.40
CA GLU A 579 -6.22 12.74 -25.82
C GLU A 579 -5.50 11.58 -25.14
N GLN A 580 -4.27 11.27 -25.56
CA GLN A 580 -3.53 10.12 -25.00
C GLN A 580 -3.02 10.45 -23.59
N LEU A 581 -3.26 9.54 -22.64
CA LEU A 581 -2.70 9.65 -21.29
C LEU A 581 -1.21 9.29 -21.29
N ILE A 582 -0.46 9.91 -20.39
CA ILE A 582 0.95 9.57 -20.14
C ILE A 582 1.11 8.06 -19.88
N GLY A 583 2.21 7.47 -20.36
CA GLY A 583 2.48 6.04 -20.20
C GLY A 583 2.91 5.66 -18.77
N MET A 584 3.17 4.36 -18.56
CA MET A 584 3.54 3.82 -17.25
C MET A 584 4.98 4.18 -16.82
N GLU A 585 5.82 4.60 -17.75
CA GLU A 585 7.17 5.10 -17.53
C GLU A 585 7.23 6.33 -16.60
N VAL A 586 6.11 7.05 -16.45
CA VAL A 586 5.96 8.16 -15.48
C VAL A 586 6.28 7.73 -14.05
N PHE A 587 6.10 6.44 -13.72
CA PHE A 587 6.38 5.90 -12.39
C PHE A 587 7.84 5.50 -12.17
N ASN A 588 8.69 5.52 -13.21
CA ASN A 588 10.09 5.10 -13.11
C ASN A 588 10.83 5.91 -12.03
N GLY A 589 11.57 5.20 -11.16
CA GLY A 589 12.28 5.81 -10.04
C GLY A 589 11.41 6.15 -8.82
N LEU A 590 10.07 6.23 -8.97
CA LEU A 590 9.15 6.32 -7.83
C LEU A 590 8.72 4.93 -7.35
N VAL A 591 8.26 4.08 -8.26
CA VAL A 591 7.90 2.68 -7.98
C VAL A 591 8.30 1.80 -9.17
N ASP A 592 9.14 0.80 -8.91
CA ASP A 592 9.49 -0.20 -9.93
C ASP A 592 8.31 -1.14 -10.12
N LEU A 593 7.65 -1.04 -11.28
CA LEU A 593 6.50 -1.88 -11.61
C LEU A 593 6.83 -3.37 -11.46
N PRO A 594 6.19 -4.11 -10.54
CA PRO A 594 6.55 -5.49 -10.26
C PRO A 594 5.90 -6.49 -11.24
N PHE A 595 5.04 -6.03 -12.14
CA PHE A 595 4.35 -6.84 -13.13
C PHE A 595 4.61 -6.37 -14.56
N VAL A 596 4.39 -7.27 -15.52
CA VAL A 596 4.48 -7.00 -16.95
C VAL A 596 3.36 -6.04 -17.37
N PHE A 597 3.72 -4.98 -18.10
CA PHE A 597 2.77 -4.04 -18.68
C PHE A 597 3.12 -3.78 -20.17
N PRO A 598 2.13 -3.72 -21.09
CA PRO A 598 0.72 -4.04 -20.87
C PRO A 598 0.54 -5.53 -20.53
N ALA A 599 -0.32 -5.82 -19.55
CA ALA A 599 -0.62 -7.20 -19.18
C ALA A 599 -1.70 -7.79 -20.10
N PRO A 600 -1.64 -9.09 -20.40
CA PRO A 600 -2.65 -9.72 -21.23
C PRO A 600 -4.00 -9.79 -20.50
N GLU A 601 -5.07 -9.72 -21.27
CA GLU A 601 -6.39 -10.13 -20.83
C GLU A 601 -6.41 -11.63 -20.51
N TYR A 602 -7.44 -12.08 -19.79
CA TYR A 602 -7.56 -13.51 -19.48
C TYR A 602 -7.79 -14.34 -20.74
N GLY A 603 -8.51 -13.83 -21.74
CA GLY A 603 -8.69 -14.52 -23.03
C GLY A 603 -9.31 -15.91 -22.89
N GLY A 604 -10.23 -16.09 -21.93
CA GLY A 604 -10.84 -17.39 -21.60
C GLY A 604 -10.12 -18.18 -20.52
N ARG A 605 -8.92 -17.78 -20.09
CA ARG A 605 -8.22 -18.39 -18.95
C ARG A 605 -8.92 -18.04 -17.64
N GLU A 606 -8.92 -18.98 -16.70
CA GLU A 606 -9.53 -18.76 -15.38
C GLU A 606 -8.56 -18.03 -14.43
N PRO A 607 -9.06 -17.13 -13.56
CA PRO A 607 -8.28 -16.62 -12.44
C PRO A 607 -7.96 -17.71 -11.43
N TRP A 608 -6.99 -17.46 -10.55
CA TRP A 608 -6.74 -18.33 -9.40
C TRP A 608 -7.90 -18.31 -8.37
N TYR A 609 -8.43 -19.48 -8.03
CA TYR A 609 -9.45 -19.66 -6.99
C TYR A 609 -8.88 -20.35 -5.75
N PHE A 610 -8.60 -19.57 -4.71
CA PHE A 610 -7.83 -20.01 -3.53
C PHE A 610 -8.49 -21.11 -2.68
N GLN A 611 -9.80 -21.31 -2.81
CA GLN A 611 -10.53 -22.35 -2.07
C GLN A 611 -10.63 -23.67 -2.82
N GLU A 612 -10.31 -23.70 -4.11
CA GLU A 612 -10.48 -24.86 -4.98
C GLU A 612 -9.17 -25.63 -5.19
N TRP A 613 -8.04 -25.07 -4.75
CA TRP A 613 -6.76 -25.75 -4.89
C TRP A 613 -6.71 -27.04 -4.07
N GLN A 614 -6.19 -28.09 -4.71
CA GLN A 614 -5.92 -29.39 -4.14
C GLN A 614 -4.51 -29.81 -4.57
N THR A 615 -3.76 -30.46 -3.67
CA THR A 615 -2.50 -31.11 -4.03
C THR A 615 -2.78 -32.21 -5.03
N ARG A 616 -2.08 -32.18 -6.17
CA ARG A 616 -2.05 -33.27 -7.12
C ARG A 616 -1.18 -34.41 -6.63
#